data_AF-A0A1F2TWG1-F1
#
_entry.id   AF-A0A1F2TWG1-F1
#
_cell.length_a   1.000
_cell.length_b   1.000
_cell.length_c   1.000
_cell.angle_alpha   90.00
_cell.angle_beta   90.00
_cell.angle_gamma   90.00
#
_symmetry.space_group_name_H-M   'P 1'
#
loop_
_entity.id
_entity.type
_entity.pdbx_description
1 polymer ?
#
loop_
_entity_poly.entity_id
_entity_poly.type
_entity_poly.pdbx_seq_one_letter_code
_entity_poly.pdbx_strand_id
1 'polypeptide(L)' 'MDVENQRLVVSERHSLVDGGAERSSDYVFVMRCWTRGELESNLRLRGFGAVSCFGAYDAGIESGTTDRLVAVAQLTEAE' A
#
# COMPACT_ATOMS: atom_id res chain seq x y z
N MET A 1 -4.67 5.60 9.51
CA MET A 1 -3.61 4.56 9.45
C MET A 1 -3.35 4.08 10.86
N ASP A 2 -3.22 2.77 11.06
CA ASP A 2 -2.83 2.15 12.33
C ASP A 2 -1.33 1.83 12.24
N VAL A 3 -0.51 2.78 12.69
CA VAL A 3 0.95 2.72 12.56
C VAL A 3 1.53 1.65 13.48
N GLU A 4 0.97 1.50 14.68
CA GLU A 4 1.42 0.52 15.68
C GLU A 4 1.36 -0.92 15.13
N ASN A 5 0.30 -1.23 14.39
CA ASN A 5 0.12 -2.56 13.81
C ASN A 5 0.54 -2.65 12.33
N GLN A 6 1.13 -1.59 11.76
CA GLN A 6 1.47 -1.48 10.33
C GLN A 6 0.29 -1.81 9.40
N ARG A 7 -0.87 -1.21 9.67
CA ARG A 7 -2.12 -1.46 8.93
C ARG A 7 -2.74 -0.18 8.37
N LEU A 8 -3.27 -0.29 7.16
CA LEU A 8 -4.22 0.65 6.61
C LEU A 8 -5.62 0.06 6.76
N VAL A 9 -6.43 0.67 7.63
CA VAL A 9 -7.82 0.30 7.86
C VAL A 9 -8.71 1.29 7.10
N VAL A 10 -9.55 0.77 6.21
CA VAL A 10 -10.54 1.54 5.46
C VAL A 10 -11.92 1.03 5.83
N SER A 11 -12.73 1.91 6.39
CA SER A 11 -14.13 1.62 6.73
C SER A 11 -15.05 2.27 5.71
N GLU A 12 -15.96 1.49 5.14
CA GLU A 12 -16.91 1.94 4.14
C GLU A 12 -18.33 1.55 4.56
N ARG A 13 -19.26 2.50 4.45
CA ARG A 13 -20.69 2.24 4.61
C ARG A 13 -21.40 2.49 3.29
N HIS A 14 -22.14 1.50 2.85
CA HIS A 14 -23.03 1.59 1.70
C HIS A 14 -24.48 1.60 2.19
N SER A 15 -25.19 2.72 1.99
CA SER A 15 -26.62 2.82 2.31
C SER A 15 -27.45 2.86 1.02
N LEU A 16 -28.44 1.98 0.94
CA LEU A 16 -29.48 1.98 -0.09
C LEU A 16 -30.80 2.40 0.56
N VAL A 17 -31.45 3.42 0.00
CA VAL A 17 -32.79 3.87 0.44
C VAL A 17 -33.78 3.57 -0.67
N ASP A 18 -34.83 2.82 -0.36
CA ASP A 18 -35.94 2.54 -1.27
C ASP A 18 -37.28 2.63 -0.53
N GLY A 19 -38.20 3.47 -1.03
CA GLY A 19 -39.57 3.57 -0.49
C GLY A 19 -39.69 3.92 1.00
N GLY A 20 -38.67 4.55 1.61
CA GLY A 20 -38.63 4.84 3.05
C GLY A 20 -38.01 3.74 3.92
N ALA A 21 -37.58 2.63 3.33
CA ALA A 21 -36.73 1.63 3.98
C ALA A 21 -35.25 1.91 3.66
N GLU A 22 -34.41 1.91 4.68
CA GLU A 22 -32.96 1.97 4.53
C GLU A 22 -32.36 0.57 4.74
N ARG A 23 -31.42 0.19 3.87
CA ARG A 23 -30.52 -0.93 4.08
C ARG A 23 -29.09 -0.41 4.05
N SER A 24 -28.36 -0.60 5.14
CA SER A 24 -26.93 -0.31 5.20
C SER A 24 -26.11 -1.60 5.19
N SER A 25 -24.95 -1.54 4.54
CA SER A 25 -23.90 -2.55 4.62
C SER A 25 -22.61 -1.86 5.02
N ASP A 26 -21.94 -2.37 6.05
CA ASP A 26 -20.67 -1.86 6.55
C ASP A 26 -19.54 -2.83 6.16
N TYR A 27 -18.44 -2.29 5.63
CA TYR A 27 -17.25 -3.02 5.20
C TYR A 27 -16.02 -2.48 5.91
N VAL A 28 -15.10 -3.38 6.28
CA VAL A 28 -13.80 -3.03 6.86
C VAL A 28 -12.71 -3.74 6.08
N PHE A 29 -11.91 -2.96 5.35
CA PHE A 29 -10.75 -3.45 4.61
C PHE A 29 -9.49 -3.20 5.45
N VAL A 30 -8.73 -4.26 5.72
CA VAL A 30 -7.47 -4.19 6.48
C VAL A 30 -6.33 -4.62 5.58
N MET A 31 -5.48 -3.66 5.20
CA MET A 31 -4.28 -3.91 4.41
C MET A 31 -3.05 -3.85 5.32
N ARG A 32 -2.12 -4.80 5.18
CA ARG A 32 -0.80 -4.71 5.82
C ARG A 32 0.08 -3.76 5.01
N CYS A 33 0.62 -2.75 5.65
CA CYS A 33 1.62 -1.86 5.06
C CYS A 33 2.99 -2.52 5.08
N TRP A 34 3.73 -2.41 3.99
CA TRP A 34 5.12 -2.83 3.95
C TRP A 34 6.04 -1.68 4.36
N THR A 35 7.07 -2.02 5.14
CA THR A 35 8.24 -1.16 5.28
C THR A 35 9.06 -1.16 3.99
N ARG A 36 9.94 -0.16 3.85
CA ARG A 36 10.91 -0.10 2.75
C ARG A 36 11.75 -1.38 2.66
N GLY A 37 12.28 -1.84 3.79
CA GLY A 37 13.13 -3.03 3.84
C GLY A 37 12.40 -4.31 3.45
N GLU A 38 11.13 -4.47 3.86
CA GLU A 38 10.32 -5.63 3.47
C GLU A 38 10.02 -5.64 1.97
N LEU A 39 9.65 -4.49 1.39
CA LEU A 39 9.40 -4.36 -0.04
C LEU A 39 10.68 -4.65 -0.85
N GLU A 40 11.80 -4.02 -0.51
CA GLU A 40 13.09 -4.26 -1.19
C GLU A 40 13.51 -5.73 -1.10
N SER A 41 13.37 -6.34 0.08
CA SER A 41 13.71 -7.76 0.27
C SER A 41 12.83 -8.68 -0.58
N ASN A 42 11.52 -8.40 -0.66
CA ASN A 42 10.61 -9.18 -1.50
C ASN A 42 10.96 -9.05 -2.99
N LEU A 43 11.30 -7.85 -3.45
CA LEU A 43 11.70 -7.60 -4.84
C LEU A 43 13.01 -8.32 -5.18
N ARG A 44 14.03 -8.22 -4.31
CA ARG A 44 15.31 -8.93 -4.52
C ARG A 44 15.16 -10.44 -4.56
N LEU A 45 14.31 -11.01 -3.69
CA LEU A 45 13.97 -12.44 -3.72
C LEU A 45 13.34 -12.90 -5.04
N ARG A 46 12.81 -11.98 -5.84
CA ARG A 46 12.21 -12.25 -7.15
C ARG A 46 13.13 -11.88 -8.33
N GLY A 47 14.41 -11.60 -8.05
CA GLY A 47 15.41 -11.33 -9.09
C GLY A 47 15.50 -9.85 -9.51
N PHE A 48 14.82 -8.93 -8.82
CA PHE A 48 14.99 -7.50 -9.07
C PHE A 48 16.29 -7.00 -8.42
N GLY A 49 17.25 -6.57 -9.22
CA GLY A 49 18.60 -6.20 -8.77
C GLY A 49 18.72 -4.71 -8.43
N ALA A 50 18.21 -3.85 -9.31
CA ALA A 50 18.14 -2.41 -9.07
C ALA A 50 16.75 -2.04 -8.55
N VAL A 51 16.67 -1.48 -7.34
CA VAL A 51 15.42 -0.99 -6.73
C VAL A 51 15.65 0.41 -6.20
N SER A 52 14.81 1.36 -6.65
CA SER A 52 14.76 2.73 -6.13
C SER A 52 13.42 2.97 -5.45
N CYS A 53 13.43 3.60 -4.28
CA CYS A 53 12.25 3.87 -3.49
C CYS A 53 12.01 5.37 -3.30
N PHE A 54 10.76 5.79 -3.43
CA PHE A 54 10.32 7.19 -3.33
C PHE A 54 9.11 7.30 -2.42
N GLY A 55 8.89 8.50 -1.87
CA GLY A 55 7.66 8.85 -1.17
C GLY A 55 6.59 9.33 -2.15
N ALA A 56 5.35 8.87 -2.00
CA ALA A 56 4.27 9.16 -2.94
C ALA A 56 4.67 8.84 -4.39
N TYR A 57 4.10 9.56 -5.37
CA TYR A 57 4.39 9.39 -6.80
C TYR A 57 5.39 10.43 -7.34
N ASP A 58 6.21 11.02 -6.47
CA ASP A 58 7.14 12.08 -6.82
C ASP A 58 8.58 11.65 -6.48
N ALA A 59 9.45 11.69 -7.49
CA ALA A 59 10.86 11.31 -7.33
C ALA A 59 11.65 12.28 -6.43
N GLY A 60 11.15 13.51 -6.21
CA GLY A 60 11.74 14.49 -5.30
C GLY A 60 11.38 14.26 -3.83
N ILE A 61 10.43 13.36 -3.53
CA ILE A 61 10.00 13.09 -2.16
C ILE A 61 10.73 11.86 -1.62
N GLU A 62 11.37 12.03 -0.47
CA GLU A 62 12.09 10.95 0.20
C GLU A 62 11.15 9.84 0.69
N SER A 63 11.55 8.58 0.44
CA SER A 63 10.82 7.40 0.94
C SER A 63 10.66 7.46 2.46
N GLY A 64 9.45 7.21 2.97
CA GLY A 64 9.16 7.18 4.41
C GLY A 64 8.74 8.52 5.02
N THR A 65 8.72 9.59 4.23
CA THR A 65 8.16 10.90 4.66
C THR A 65 6.65 11.04 4.41
N THR A 66 6.06 10.07 3.71
CA THR A 66 4.63 10.01 3.37
C THR A 66 4.05 8.64 3.72
N ASP A 67 2.74 8.50 3.60
CA ASP A 67 2.01 7.25 3.81
C ASP A 67 2.13 6.24 2.65
N ARG A 68 2.78 6.65 1.54
CA ARG A 68 2.93 5.86 0.32
C ARG A 68 4.39 5.64 -0.01
N LEU A 69 4.73 4.38 -0.22
CA LEU A 69 6.02 3.94 -0.75
C LEU A 69 5.86 3.50 -2.20
N VAL A 70 6.65 4.08 -3.10
CA VAL A 70 6.71 3.65 -4.51
C VAL A 70 8.08 3.08 -4.79
N ALA A 71 8.13 1.86 -5.31
CA ALA A 71 9.36 1.21 -5.76
C ALA A 71 9.37 1.12 -7.28
N VAL A 72 10.48 1.57 -7.88
CA VAL A 72 10.82 1.32 -9.28
C VAL A 72 11.93 0.28 -9.28
N ALA A 73 11.68 -0.85 -9.93
CA ALA A 73 12.57 -2.00 -9.88
C ALA A 73 12.84 -2.56 -11.28
N GLN A 74 14.08 -3.00 -11.50
CA GLN A 74 14.50 -3.65 -12.74
C GLN A 74 14.87 -5.10 -12.48
N LEU A 75 14.37 -6.02 -13.31
CA LEU A 75 14.77 -7.41 -13.32
C LEU A 75 16.25 -7.51 -13.68
N THR A 76 16.99 -8.29 -12.90
CA THR A 76 18.35 -8.69 -13.26
C THR A 76 18.22 -9.79 -14.30
N GLU A 77 18.89 -9.66 -15.45
CA GLU A 77 19.02 -10.80 -16.36
C GLU A 77 19.81 -11.90 -15.66
N ALA A 78 19.34 -13.14 -15.73
CA ALA A 78 20.11 -14.28 -15.28
C ALA A 78 21.26 -14.48 -16.28
N GLU A 79 22.50 -14.40 -15.79
CA GLU A 79 23.71 -14.79 -16.54
C GLU A 79 23.71 -16.29 -16.88
#